data_AF-A0A5C8UA95-F1
#
_entry.id   AF-A0A5C8UA95-F1
#
_cell.length_a   1.000
_cell.length_b   1.000
_cell.length_c   1.000
_cell.angle_alpha   90.00
_cell.angle_beta   90.00
_cell.angle_gamma   90.00
#
_symmetry.space_group_name_H-M   'P 1'
#
loop_
_entity.id
_entity.type
_entity.pdbx_description
1 polymer ?
#
loop_
_entity_poly.entity_id
_entity_poly.type
_entity_poly.pdbx_seq_one_letter_code
_entity_poly.pdbx_strand_id
1 'polypeptide(L)'
;GALDAIEFLTGDGDLIDLSAIDANTNAPGTQGFSFIGTGAFTGQAGQLRYQKGTGAQNGTLVISADLNGDSLADFQFLAGGSSILSASNFILGGGGGGSDTTPPTLSITTNDAQLTAGETATLTFSFSEPVAGFSQNDITPINGQLSAFTSVNTSIYTAVFTPTSNVTGQGSVAVAAGSYTDVAGNTGGAGTLSFSVNTVTAPSDTTPPVYQSANVNGATLVLTYNEALDSANPPAPGAFAVRVGGNLVAVSSASVNSAAHTVSLTLASAVTASQSVTVAYTDPTAGNDILAIQDLAGNDAASLGAMSVPNTTPPAGDTTPPVYQTASVNGTSLVLTYGEALDASNTPLPSAFAVTAGGNAVGVSGVIVNSANRTVTLTLASAVPAGQAVSLTYTDPSVGNDPRAIQDLAGNDAASVTITNINNTTPGTTTPLTINGTEADNVIVGGAGNDTLRGNGGNDTINGAAGNDYVSGGAGNDLLTGGPGTDTIYGGAGADRYVFQSVADFGPAGALDAIEFLTGDGDLIDLSAIDANTNAPGTQGFSFIGTGAFTGQAGQLRYQKGTGAQGGSLIVGADLNGDSVADFQLQAGGSPSLTASNFILGG
;
A
#
# COMPACT_ATOMS: atom_id res chain seq x y z
N GLY A 1 -35.87 69.52 -59.50
CA GLY A 1 -36.57 70.81 -59.44
C GLY A 1 -36.31 71.53 -58.13
N ALA A 2 -36.47 70.84 -57.01
CA ALA A 2 -35.71 71.06 -55.78
C ALA A 2 -35.08 69.70 -55.41
N LEU A 3 -33.85 69.70 -54.93
CA LEU A 3 -33.24 68.51 -54.32
C LEU A 3 -33.35 68.68 -52.81
N ASP A 4 -33.57 67.59 -52.08
CA ASP A 4 -33.46 67.62 -50.63
C ASP A 4 -32.01 67.92 -50.25
N ALA A 5 -31.83 68.72 -49.21
CA ALA A 5 -30.53 69.17 -48.74
C ALA A 5 -30.37 68.85 -47.26
N ILE A 6 -29.26 68.17 -46.95
CA ILE A 6 -28.83 67.90 -45.58
C ILE A 6 -27.60 68.76 -45.26
N GLU A 7 -27.56 69.31 -44.05
CA GLU A 7 -26.36 69.91 -43.50
C GLU A 7 -25.53 68.80 -42.85
N PHE A 8 -24.26 68.70 -43.24
CA PHE A 8 -23.33 67.65 -42.88
C PHE A 8 -21.97 68.28 -42.58
N LEU A 9 -21.65 68.48 -41.30
CA LEU A 9 -20.41 69.12 -40.87
C LEU A 9 -19.32 68.06 -40.74
N THR A 10 -18.12 68.32 -41.30
CA THR A 10 -17.06 67.31 -41.23
C THR A 10 -16.45 67.23 -39.84
N GLY A 11 -16.59 66.08 -39.18
CA GLY A 11 -15.84 65.72 -37.97
C GLY A 11 -16.64 65.64 -36.66
N ASP A 12 -17.96 65.83 -36.70
CA ASP A 12 -18.86 65.60 -35.56
C ASP A 12 -19.39 64.15 -35.48
N GLY A 13 -19.14 63.35 -36.52
CA GLY A 13 -19.47 61.92 -36.55
C GLY A 13 -20.82 61.59 -37.19
N ASP A 14 -21.45 62.57 -37.85
CA ASP A 14 -22.69 62.34 -38.59
C ASP A 14 -22.48 61.31 -39.72
N LEU A 15 -23.48 60.46 -39.94
CA LEU A 15 -23.50 59.43 -40.98
C LEU A 15 -24.78 59.53 -41.80
N ILE A 16 -24.66 59.29 -43.11
CA ILE A 16 -25.80 59.18 -44.01
C ILE A 16 -26.19 57.71 -44.09
N ASP A 17 -27.31 57.34 -43.46
CA ASP A 17 -27.80 55.97 -43.48
C ASP A 17 -28.69 55.73 -44.70
N LEU A 18 -28.22 54.88 -45.61
CA LEU A 18 -28.92 54.43 -46.81
C LEU A 18 -29.22 52.92 -46.74
N SER A 19 -28.98 52.27 -45.60
CA SER A 19 -29.02 50.81 -45.47
C SER A 19 -30.40 50.19 -45.66
N ALA A 20 -31.45 50.99 -45.54
CA ALA A 20 -32.83 50.57 -45.77
C ALA A 20 -33.25 50.63 -47.26
N ILE A 21 -32.40 51.18 -48.14
CA ILE A 21 -32.68 51.28 -49.57
C ILE A 21 -32.04 50.09 -50.27
N ASP A 22 -32.81 49.38 -51.09
CA ASP A 22 -32.28 48.33 -51.94
C ASP A 22 -31.51 48.94 -53.11
N ALA A 23 -30.21 48.69 -53.15
CA ALA A 23 -29.32 49.27 -54.14
C ALA A 23 -29.53 48.73 -55.56
N ASN A 24 -30.38 47.70 -55.77
CA ASN A 24 -30.58 47.12 -57.09
C ASN A 24 -32.07 46.88 -57.40
N THR A 25 -32.65 47.73 -58.25
CA THR A 25 -34.07 47.61 -58.65
C THR A 25 -34.33 46.46 -59.64
N ASN A 26 -33.29 45.93 -60.29
CA ASN A 26 -33.43 44.80 -61.23
C ASN A 26 -33.44 43.44 -60.53
N ALA A 27 -32.96 43.36 -59.28
CA ALA A 27 -32.93 42.14 -58.47
C ALA A 27 -33.25 42.46 -56.99
N PRO A 28 -34.54 42.58 -56.62
CA PRO A 28 -34.93 42.97 -55.27
C PRO A 28 -34.47 41.94 -54.22
N GLY A 29 -33.79 42.40 -53.18
CA GLY A 29 -33.20 41.55 -52.15
C GLY A 29 -32.17 42.27 -51.28
N THR A 30 -32.56 43.35 -50.59
CA THR A 30 -31.76 44.10 -49.59
C THR A 30 -30.28 44.25 -49.95
N GLN A 31 -29.99 44.68 -51.19
CA GLN A 31 -28.62 44.83 -51.65
C GLN A 31 -28.06 46.19 -51.21
N GLY A 32 -26.76 46.19 -50.92
CA GLY A 32 -26.02 47.36 -50.47
C GLY A 32 -25.48 48.25 -51.57
N PHE A 33 -25.27 49.52 -51.27
CA PHE A 33 -24.59 50.44 -52.19
C PHE A 33 -23.08 50.22 -52.23
N SER A 34 -22.50 50.30 -53.42
CA SER A 34 -21.07 50.38 -53.65
C SER A 34 -20.63 51.83 -53.84
N PHE A 35 -19.86 52.38 -52.91
CA PHE A 35 -19.39 53.76 -53.00
C PHE A 35 -18.17 53.89 -53.90
N ILE A 36 -18.34 54.56 -55.04
CA ILE A 36 -17.31 54.76 -56.07
C ILE A 36 -16.62 56.14 -55.99
N GLY A 37 -16.85 56.89 -54.91
CA GLY A 37 -16.27 58.22 -54.71
C GLY A 37 -16.75 59.23 -55.76
N THR A 38 -15.81 59.86 -56.48
CA THR A 38 -16.10 60.80 -57.58
C THR A 38 -16.12 60.13 -58.97
N GLY A 39 -16.07 58.80 -59.02
CA GLY A 39 -16.10 58.03 -60.27
C GLY A 39 -17.39 58.24 -61.07
N ALA A 40 -17.33 57.99 -62.38
CA ALA A 40 -18.53 57.90 -63.21
C ALA A 40 -19.21 56.54 -63.00
N PHE A 41 -20.53 56.49 -63.14
CA PHE A 41 -21.25 55.22 -63.13
C PHE A 41 -20.77 54.34 -64.29
N THR A 42 -20.59 53.05 -64.03
CA THR A 42 -19.99 52.10 -64.97
C THR A 42 -21.00 51.09 -65.54
N GLY A 43 -22.29 51.37 -65.38
CA GLY A 43 -23.38 50.49 -65.80
C GLY A 43 -23.62 49.29 -64.86
N GLN A 44 -23.13 49.36 -63.62
CA GLN A 44 -23.47 48.41 -62.57
C GLN A 44 -24.51 49.04 -61.66
N ALA A 45 -25.60 48.32 -61.39
CA ALA A 45 -26.59 48.71 -60.39
C ALA A 45 -25.96 48.79 -58.99
N GLY A 46 -26.48 49.71 -58.17
CA GLY A 46 -26.08 49.92 -56.78
C GLY A 46 -24.86 50.81 -56.58
N GLN A 47 -24.45 51.56 -57.60
CA GLN A 47 -23.32 52.49 -57.46
C GLN A 47 -23.76 53.81 -56.81
N LEU A 48 -23.04 54.23 -55.77
CA LEU A 48 -23.20 55.52 -55.09
C LEU A 48 -21.97 56.39 -55.30
N ARG A 49 -22.17 57.64 -55.70
CA ARG A 49 -21.09 58.60 -55.92
C ARG A 49 -21.42 59.98 -55.37
N TYR A 50 -20.42 60.83 -55.30
CA TYR A 50 -20.59 62.25 -55.05
C TYR A 50 -19.81 63.09 -56.06
N GLN A 51 -20.32 64.30 -56.33
CA GLN A 51 -19.65 65.27 -57.20
C GLN A 51 -19.92 66.69 -56.71
N LYS A 52 -19.08 67.65 -57.10
CA LYS A 52 -19.33 69.06 -56.81
C LYS A 52 -20.53 69.56 -57.64
N GLY A 53 -21.50 70.19 -56.99
CA GLY A 53 -22.64 70.82 -57.65
C GLY A 53 -22.22 71.91 -58.64
N THR A 54 -23.03 72.12 -59.68
CA THR A 54 -22.81 73.17 -60.69
C THR A 54 -23.95 74.20 -60.66
N GLY A 55 -23.74 75.38 -61.24
CA GLY A 55 -24.76 76.44 -61.28
C GLY A 55 -25.18 76.94 -59.89
N ALA A 56 -26.48 76.92 -59.59
CA ALA A 56 -27.04 77.37 -58.30
C ALA A 56 -26.63 76.48 -57.10
N GLN A 57 -26.00 75.32 -57.35
CA GLN A 57 -25.51 74.37 -56.33
C GLN A 57 -23.98 74.43 -56.17
N ASN A 58 -23.32 75.42 -56.79
CA ASN A 58 -21.88 75.54 -56.77
C ASN A 58 -21.35 75.80 -55.35
N GLY A 59 -20.59 74.85 -54.82
CA GLY A 59 -20.06 74.87 -53.45
C GLY A 59 -20.60 73.77 -52.53
N THR A 60 -21.62 73.03 -52.97
CA THR A 60 -22.23 71.91 -52.23
C THR A 60 -21.96 70.58 -52.94
N LEU A 61 -21.85 69.47 -52.20
CA LEU A 61 -21.71 68.14 -52.81
C LEU A 61 -23.08 67.58 -53.19
N VAL A 62 -23.17 67.00 -54.38
CA VAL A 62 -24.34 66.26 -54.87
C VAL A 62 -24.02 64.79 -54.79
N ILE A 63 -24.77 64.06 -53.95
CA ILE A 63 -24.73 62.61 -53.88
C ILE A 63 -25.71 62.07 -54.92
N SER A 64 -25.32 61.02 -55.62
CA SER A 64 -26.13 60.40 -56.66
C SER A 64 -25.96 58.89 -56.62
N ALA A 65 -27.04 58.15 -56.87
CA ALA A 65 -27.01 56.70 -56.98
C ALA A 65 -27.62 56.21 -58.29
N ASP A 66 -27.04 55.16 -58.86
CA ASP A 66 -27.57 54.36 -59.97
C ASP A 66 -28.01 53.01 -59.40
N LEU A 67 -29.32 52.76 -59.37
CA LEU A 67 -29.96 51.55 -58.85
C LEU A 67 -30.26 50.51 -59.93
N ASN A 68 -30.25 50.90 -61.19
CA ASN A 68 -30.73 50.06 -62.29
C ASN A 68 -29.62 49.71 -63.31
N GLY A 69 -28.43 50.29 -63.18
CA GLY A 69 -27.26 50.03 -64.02
C GLY A 69 -27.30 50.72 -65.39
N ASP A 70 -28.17 51.71 -65.62
CA ASP A 70 -28.24 52.47 -66.87
C ASP A 70 -27.18 53.60 -66.96
N SER A 71 -26.33 53.72 -65.94
CA SER A 71 -25.30 54.76 -65.79
C SER A 71 -25.85 56.18 -65.62
N LEU A 72 -27.13 56.33 -65.32
CA LEU A 72 -27.78 57.58 -64.93
C LEU A 72 -28.12 57.54 -63.43
N ALA A 73 -28.30 58.71 -62.85
CA ALA A 73 -28.68 58.80 -61.45
C ALA A 73 -30.20 58.60 -61.30
N ASP A 74 -30.61 57.60 -60.54
CA ASP A 74 -32.02 57.37 -60.18
C ASP A 74 -32.50 58.33 -59.09
N PHE A 75 -31.62 58.67 -58.14
CA PHE A 75 -31.89 59.72 -57.17
C PHE A 75 -30.66 60.58 -56.85
N GLN A 76 -30.92 61.78 -56.36
CA GLN A 76 -29.90 62.76 -55.96
C GLN A 76 -30.34 63.57 -54.75
N PHE A 77 -29.39 63.93 -53.90
CA PHE A 77 -29.59 64.90 -52.81
C PHE A 77 -28.31 65.70 -52.56
N LEU A 78 -28.44 66.84 -51.88
CA LEU A 78 -27.34 67.76 -51.57
C LEU A 78 -26.83 67.50 -50.15
N ALA A 79 -25.50 67.45 -49.98
CA ALA A 79 -24.85 67.51 -48.67
C ALA A 79 -24.02 68.80 -48.57
N GLY A 80 -24.48 69.73 -47.74
CA GLY A 80 -23.79 70.99 -47.41
C GLY A 80 -22.85 70.84 -46.23
N GLY A 81 -21.79 71.64 -46.15
CA GLY A 81 -20.86 71.65 -45.01
C GLY A 81 -19.58 70.81 -45.19
N SER A 82 -19.57 69.86 -46.13
CA SER A 82 -18.38 69.08 -46.48
C SER A 82 -17.87 69.35 -47.89
N SER A 83 -16.54 69.38 -48.07
CA SER A 83 -15.88 69.47 -49.38
C SER A 83 -15.46 68.11 -49.96
N ILE A 84 -15.47 67.04 -49.15
CA ILE A 84 -15.13 65.67 -49.56
C ILE A 84 -16.02 64.66 -48.82
N LEU A 85 -16.41 63.56 -49.48
CA LEU A 85 -17.02 62.41 -48.81
C LEU A 85 -16.20 61.14 -49.06
N SER A 86 -16.29 60.21 -48.14
CA SER A 86 -15.67 58.88 -48.20
C SER A 86 -16.71 57.81 -47.88
N ALA A 87 -16.39 56.54 -48.13
CA ALA A 87 -17.30 55.43 -47.82
C ALA A 87 -17.71 55.40 -46.35
N SER A 88 -16.81 55.81 -45.44
CA SER A 88 -17.08 55.84 -44.00
C SER A 88 -18.06 56.93 -43.57
N ASN A 89 -18.49 57.82 -44.47
CA ASN A 89 -19.55 58.79 -44.19
C ASN A 89 -20.96 58.21 -44.41
N PHE A 90 -21.06 56.95 -44.85
CA PHE A 90 -22.33 56.32 -45.20
C PHE A 90 -22.50 54.96 -44.49
N ILE A 91 -23.74 54.63 -44.15
CA ILE A 91 -24.16 53.28 -43.80
C ILE A 91 -24.89 52.73 -45.03
N LEU A 92 -24.24 51.83 -45.78
CA LEU A 92 -24.65 51.52 -47.16
C LEU A 92 -25.60 50.31 -47.30
N GLY A 93 -25.91 49.61 -46.20
CA GLY A 93 -26.65 48.34 -46.23
C GLY A 93 -25.84 47.25 -46.94
N GLY A 94 -26.00 45.97 -46.61
CA GLY A 94 -25.29 44.86 -47.27
C GLY A 94 -23.76 44.85 -47.06
N GLY A 95 -23.22 43.73 -46.54
CA GLY A 95 -21.78 43.54 -46.35
C GLY A 95 -20.99 43.85 -47.62
N GLY A 96 -19.94 44.67 -47.47
CA GLY A 96 -19.19 45.24 -48.59
C GLY A 96 -18.66 44.22 -49.59
N GLY A 97 -18.68 44.62 -50.86
CA GLY A 97 -18.01 43.92 -51.96
C GLY A 97 -16.48 44.02 -51.90
N GLY A 98 -15.88 43.47 -50.84
CA GLY A 98 -14.56 42.85 -50.97
C GLY A 98 -14.81 41.39 -51.35
N SER A 99 -14.13 40.86 -52.37
CA SER A 99 -14.15 39.42 -52.58
C SER A 99 -13.57 38.77 -51.33
N ASP A 100 -14.39 38.09 -50.55
CA ASP A 100 -13.91 37.20 -49.52
C ASP A 100 -13.04 36.14 -50.20
N THR A 101 -11.74 36.15 -49.86
CA THR A 101 -10.74 35.21 -50.39
C THR A 101 -10.26 34.24 -49.33
N THR A 102 -10.84 34.25 -48.12
CA THR A 102 -10.38 33.42 -47.00
C THR A 102 -11.08 32.08 -47.08
N PRO A 103 -10.35 30.95 -47.21
CA PRO A 103 -11.00 29.65 -47.26
C PRO A 103 -11.55 29.21 -45.89
N PRO A 104 -12.71 28.51 -45.86
CA PRO A 104 -13.24 27.96 -44.62
C PRO A 104 -12.35 26.81 -44.11
N THR A 105 -12.20 26.73 -42.78
CA THR A 105 -11.46 25.66 -42.08
C THR A 105 -12.42 24.69 -41.39
N LEU A 106 -11.97 23.45 -41.17
CA LEU A 106 -12.76 22.39 -40.55
C LEU A 106 -12.06 21.81 -39.31
N SER A 107 -12.81 21.68 -38.21
CA SER A 107 -12.45 20.92 -37.02
C SER A 107 -13.43 19.77 -36.81
N ILE A 108 -12.94 18.57 -36.50
CA ILE A 108 -13.76 17.38 -36.27
C ILE A 108 -13.51 16.89 -34.85
N THR A 109 -14.58 16.69 -34.09
CA THR A 109 -14.53 16.15 -32.71
C THR A 109 -15.46 14.97 -32.55
N THR A 110 -15.25 14.17 -31.51
CA THR A 110 -16.11 13.03 -31.13
C THR A 110 -16.46 13.13 -29.65
N ASN A 111 -17.64 12.67 -29.26
CA ASN A 111 -18.00 12.49 -27.85
C ASN A 111 -17.34 11.26 -27.22
N ASP A 112 -16.90 10.30 -28.05
CA ASP A 112 -16.25 9.07 -27.61
C ASP A 112 -15.09 8.70 -28.56
N ALA A 113 -13.90 8.51 -27.99
CA ALA A 113 -12.67 8.20 -28.72
C ALA A 113 -12.23 6.73 -28.54
N GLN A 114 -13.01 5.88 -27.87
CA GLN A 114 -12.74 4.46 -27.66
C GLN A 114 -14.02 3.65 -27.82
N LEU A 115 -14.21 3.02 -28.98
CA LEU A 115 -15.45 2.27 -29.27
C LEU A 115 -15.24 0.75 -29.20
N THR A 116 -16.13 0.08 -28.49
CA THR A 116 -16.25 -1.38 -28.40
C THR A 116 -17.51 -1.90 -29.10
N ALA A 117 -17.73 -3.23 -29.08
CA ALA A 117 -18.85 -3.85 -29.77
C ALA A 117 -20.21 -3.34 -29.26
N GLY A 118 -21.02 -2.77 -30.16
CA GLY A 118 -22.36 -2.25 -29.85
C GLY A 118 -22.40 -0.76 -29.50
N GLU A 119 -21.24 -0.11 -29.34
CA GLU A 119 -21.15 1.32 -29.08
C GLU A 119 -21.17 2.16 -30.36
N THR A 120 -21.54 3.44 -30.24
CA THR A 120 -21.54 4.42 -31.34
C THR A 120 -21.00 5.76 -30.84
N ALA A 121 -20.38 6.53 -31.73
CA ALA A 121 -19.89 7.88 -31.43
C ALA A 121 -20.65 8.93 -32.24
N THR A 122 -20.96 10.08 -31.63
CA THR A 122 -21.42 11.28 -32.34
C THR A 122 -20.22 12.14 -32.70
N LEU A 123 -20.02 12.33 -33.99
CA LEU A 123 -19.00 13.20 -34.56
C LEU A 123 -19.58 14.59 -34.81
N THR A 124 -18.83 15.64 -34.48
CA THR A 124 -19.20 17.04 -34.74
C THR A 124 -18.17 17.68 -35.65
N PHE A 125 -18.65 18.18 -36.80
CA PHE A 125 -17.89 18.91 -37.81
C PHE A 125 -18.18 20.40 -37.65
N SER A 126 -17.18 21.19 -37.29
CA SER A 126 -17.29 22.63 -37.06
C SER A 126 -16.46 23.40 -38.07
N PHE A 127 -17.11 24.30 -38.80
CA PHE A 127 -16.49 25.16 -39.79
C PHE A 127 -16.25 26.57 -39.22
N SER A 128 -15.20 27.25 -39.68
CA SER A 128 -14.90 28.63 -39.24
C SER A 128 -15.94 29.66 -39.68
N GLU A 129 -16.78 29.32 -40.65
CA GLU A 129 -17.81 30.18 -41.24
C GLU A 129 -18.89 29.35 -41.95
N PRO A 130 -19.98 29.95 -42.49
CA PRO A 130 -21.00 29.22 -43.24
C PRO A 130 -20.45 28.55 -44.51
N VAL A 131 -20.74 27.25 -44.68
CA VAL A 131 -20.29 26.48 -45.84
C VAL A 131 -21.45 26.06 -46.75
N ALA A 132 -21.14 25.88 -48.03
CA ALA A 132 -22.03 25.38 -49.07
C ALA A 132 -21.50 24.03 -49.61
N GLY A 133 -22.42 23.12 -49.95
CA GLY A 133 -22.11 21.86 -50.62
C GLY A 133 -21.61 20.72 -49.74
N PHE A 134 -21.34 20.94 -48.44
CA PHE A 134 -20.89 19.86 -47.54
C PHE A 134 -22.01 18.84 -47.25
N SER A 135 -21.71 17.57 -47.48
CA SER A 135 -22.61 16.44 -47.37
C SER A 135 -21.93 15.21 -46.75
N GLN A 136 -22.71 14.18 -46.41
CA GLN A 136 -22.16 12.93 -45.89
C GLN A 136 -21.19 12.25 -46.88
N ASN A 137 -21.38 12.44 -48.20
CA ASN A 137 -20.54 11.83 -49.22
C ASN A 137 -19.11 12.40 -49.26
N ASP A 138 -18.90 13.57 -48.65
CA ASP A 138 -17.60 14.23 -48.56
C ASP A 138 -16.74 13.66 -47.43
N ILE A 139 -17.30 12.73 -46.63
CA ILE A 139 -16.65 12.11 -45.48
C ILE A 139 -16.31 10.65 -45.80
N THR A 140 -15.04 10.30 -45.65
CA THR A 140 -14.54 8.93 -45.83
C THR A 140 -14.29 8.27 -44.47
N PRO A 141 -15.16 7.35 -44.00
CA PRO A 141 -14.92 6.59 -42.78
C PRO A 141 -14.00 5.37 -43.02
N ILE A 142 -13.16 5.06 -42.04
CA ILE A 142 -12.36 3.82 -41.97
C ILE A 142 -12.79 3.04 -40.72
N ASN A 143 -12.94 1.72 -40.86
CA ASN A 143 -13.35 0.79 -39.79
C ASN A 143 -14.69 1.13 -39.13
N GLY A 144 -15.58 1.77 -39.88
CA GLY A 144 -16.98 1.99 -39.49
C GLY A 144 -17.78 2.66 -40.60
N GLN A 145 -19.02 3.00 -40.28
CA GLN A 145 -19.95 3.67 -41.17
C GLN A 145 -20.58 4.88 -40.48
N LEU A 146 -20.96 5.88 -41.29
CA LEU A 146 -21.68 7.06 -40.83
C LEU A 146 -23.17 6.92 -41.08
N SER A 147 -23.96 7.40 -40.13
CA SER A 147 -25.41 7.51 -40.21
C SER A 147 -25.87 8.81 -39.54
N ALA A 148 -27.17 9.11 -39.59
CA ALA A 148 -27.77 10.27 -38.92
C ALA A 148 -27.06 11.62 -39.20
N PHE A 149 -26.53 11.80 -40.41
CA PHE A 149 -25.90 13.06 -40.81
C PHE A 149 -26.92 14.20 -40.81
N THR A 150 -26.65 15.24 -40.02
CA THR A 150 -27.58 16.34 -39.78
C THR A 150 -26.84 17.67 -39.80
N SER A 151 -27.39 18.67 -40.49
CA SER A 151 -26.96 20.07 -40.35
C SER A 151 -27.63 20.67 -39.12
N VAL A 152 -26.83 21.11 -38.15
CA VAL A 152 -27.32 21.83 -36.97
C VAL A 152 -27.54 23.30 -37.29
N ASN A 153 -26.59 23.87 -38.03
CA ASN A 153 -26.69 25.18 -38.68
C ASN A 153 -25.72 25.21 -39.88
N THR A 154 -25.53 26.38 -40.50
CA THR A 154 -24.68 26.56 -41.70
C THR A 154 -23.19 26.33 -41.47
N SER A 155 -22.74 26.17 -40.22
CA SER A 155 -21.32 25.98 -39.85
C SER A 155 -21.08 24.75 -38.97
N ILE A 156 -22.13 24.02 -38.57
CA ILE A 156 -22.01 22.85 -37.68
C ILE A 156 -22.87 21.71 -38.20
N TYR A 157 -22.24 20.54 -38.33
CA TYR A 157 -22.87 19.29 -38.77
C TYR A 157 -22.52 18.17 -37.80
N THR A 158 -23.42 17.21 -37.65
CA THR A 158 -23.20 16.02 -36.81
C THR A 158 -23.48 14.74 -37.57
N ALA A 159 -22.77 13.67 -37.24
CA ALA A 159 -23.04 12.33 -37.76
C ALA A 159 -22.77 11.28 -36.68
N VAL A 160 -23.45 10.13 -36.74
CA VAL A 160 -23.19 8.99 -35.86
C VAL A 160 -22.28 8.01 -36.56
N PHE A 161 -21.12 7.76 -35.98
CA PHE A 161 -20.19 6.71 -36.38
C PHE A 161 -20.51 5.41 -35.65
N THR A 162 -20.74 4.35 -36.42
CA THR A 162 -20.87 2.98 -35.92
C THR A 162 -19.66 2.16 -36.38
N PRO A 163 -18.88 1.59 -35.46
CA PRO A 163 -17.71 0.79 -35.82
C PRO A 163 -18.13 -0.50 -36.53
N THR A 164 -17.32 -0.94 -37.48
CA THR A 164 -17.52 -2.23 -38.15
C THR A 164 -17.31 -3.35 -37.12
N SER A 165 -18.18 -4.36 -37.10
CA SER A 165 -18.05 -5.54 -36.23
C SER A 165 -16.77 -6.33 -36.53
N ASN A 166 -16.19 -6.98 -35.50
CA ASN A 166 -15.01 -7.83 -35.61
C ASN A 166 -13.74 -7.13 -36.15
N VAL A 167 -13.52 -5.88 -35.75
CA VAL A 167 -12.32 -5.11 -36.10
C VAL A 167 -11.61 -4.65 -34.82
N THR A 168 -10.29 -4.83 -34.78
CA THR A 168 -9.41 -4.20 -33.80
C THR A 168 -8.45 -3.27 -34.55
N GLY A 169 -8.43 -1.99 -34.21
CA GLY A 169 -7.56 -1.02 -34.87
C GLY A 169 -8.01 0.43 -34.73
N GLN A 170 -7.54 1.29 -35.63
CA GLN A 170 -7.92 2.69 -35.68
C GLN A 170 -9.21 2.87 -36.51
N GLY A 171 -10.24 3.46 -35.90
CA GLY A 171 -11.36 4.07 -36.62
C GLY A 171 -11.00 5.50 -37.00
N SER A 172 -11.44 5.97 -38.17
CA SER A 172 -11.23 7.37 -38.54
C SER A 172 -12.28 7.89 -39.49
N VAL A 173 -12.38 9.22 -39.57
CA VAL A 173 -13.07 9.94 -40.64
C VAL A 173 -12.14 10.98 -41.24
N ALA A 174 -12.20 11.14 -42.56
CA ALA A 174 -11.45 12.17 -43.27
C ALA A 174 -12.37 12.92 -44.24
N VAL A 175 -12.19 14.23 -44.31
CA VAL A 175 -12.79 15.13 -45.29
C VAL A 175 -11.66 15.70 -46.15
N ALA A 176 -11.73 15.50 -47.46
CA ALA A 176 -10.71 15.98 -48.38
C ALA A 176 -10.80 17.50 -48.60
N ALA A 177 -9.66 18.15 -48.85
CA ALA A 177 -9.63 19.56 -49.22
C ALA A 177 -10.42 19.80 -50.53
N GLY A 178 -11.19 20.89 -50.59
CA GLY A 178 -12.01 21.24 -51.74
C GLY A 178 -13.35 20.51 -51.86
N SER A 179 -13.72 19.67 -50.88
CA SER A 179 -15.02 18.96 -50.90
C SER A 179 -16.21 19.86 -50.52
N TYR A 180 -15.96 21.08 -50.06
CA TYR A 180 -16.96 22.09 -49.72
C TYR A 180 -16.39 23.49 -50.01
N THR A 181 -17.27 24.48 -50.14
CA THR A 181 -16.89 25.90 -50.27
C THR A 181 -17.57 26.73 -49.19
N ASP A 182 -17.13 27.97 -49.00
CA ASP A 182 -17.96 28.97 -48.32
C ASP A 182 -19.02 29.53 -49.28
N VAL A 183 -19.75 30.56 -48.81
CA VAL A 183 -20.77 31.28 -49.61
C VAL A 183 -20.13 32.15 -50.71
N ALA A 184 -18.85 32.54 -50.55
CA ALA A 184 -18.10 33.33 -51.51
C ALA A 184 -17.42 32.48 -52.61
N GLY A 185 -17.40 31.15 -52.46
CA GLY A 185 -16.82 30.19 -53.39
C GLY A 185 -15.37 29.78 -53.10
N ASN A 186 -14.78 30.15 -51.95
CA ASN A 186 -13.44 29.68 -51.60
C ASN A 186 -13.48 28.20 -51.18
N THR A 187 -12.52 27.42 -51.66
CA THR A 187 -12.46 25.96 -51.42
C THR A 187 -11.95 25.64 -50.03
N GLY A 188 -12.71 24.87 -49.25
CA GLY A 188 -12.38 24.56 -47.86
C GLY A 188 -11.21 23.59 -47.65
N GLY A 189 -10.62 23.65 -46.45
CA GLY A 189 -9.50 22.81 -46.04
C GLY A 189 -9.87 21.35 -45.71
N ALA A 190 -8.87 20.47 -45.67
CA ALA A 190 -9.04 19.07 -45.24
C ALA A 190 -9.16 18.96 -43.70
N GLY A 191 -9.78 17.88 -43.21
CA GLY A 191 -9.85 17.56 -41.79
C GLY A 191 -9.89 16.05 -41.55
N THR A 192 -9.22 15.58 -40.49
CA THR A 192 -9.19 14.16 -40.12
C THR A 192 -9.39 14.00 -38.62
N LEU A 193 -10.13 12.98 -38.22
CA LEU A 193 -10.24 12.53 -36.83
C LEU A 193 -10.01 11.02 -36.77
N SER A 194 -9.17 10.58 -35.84
CA SER A 194 -8.90 9.16 -35.57
C SER A 194 -9.17 8.83 -34.10
N PHE A 195 -9.65 7.61 -33.85
CA PHE A 195 -9.97 7.07 -32.53
C PHE A 195 -9.79 5.54 -32.52
N SER A 196 -9.86 4.91 -31.34
CA SER A 196 -9.67 3.45 -31.23
C SER A 196 -10.98 2.70 -31.42
N VAL A 197 -10.91 1.55 -32.10
CA VAL A 197 -12.02 0.61 -32.28
C VAL A 197 -11.56 -0.80 -31.87
N ASN A 198 -12.32 -1.45 -31.00
CA ASN A 198 -12.16 -2.87 -30.69
C ASN A 198 -13.54 -3.56 -30.57
N THR A 199 -14.05 -4.05 -31.70
CA THR A 199 -15.35 -4.74 -31.79
C THR A 199 -15.19 -6.27 -31.91
N VAL A 200 -13.99 -6.80 -31.73
CA VAL A 200 -13.77 -8.24 -31.63
C VAL A 200 -14.28 -8.70 -30.27
N THR A 201 -15.38 -9.46 -30.26
CA THR A 201 -15.80 -10.18 -29.05
C THR A 201 -14.81 -11.30 -28.78
N ALA A 202 -14.40 -11.46 -27.52
CA ALA A 202 -13.62 -12.63 -27.11
C ALA A 202 -14.34 -13.92 -27.54
N PRO A 203 -13.62 -14.97 -27.98
CA PRO A 203 -14.26 -16.26 -28.22
C PRO A 203 -14.99 -16.69 -26.94
N SER A 204 -16.23 -17.16 -27.07
CA SER A 204 -16.95 -17.78 -25.96
C SER A 204 -16.12 -18.96 -25.48
N ASP A 205 -15.82 -19.00 -24.20
CA ASP A 205 -15.20 -20.17 -23.59
C ASP A 205 -16.13 -21.37 -23.78
N THR A 206 -15.59 -22.44 -24.38
CA THR A 206 -16.32 -23.70 -24.60
C THR A 206 -15.67 -24.87 -23.88
N THR A 207 -14.61 -24.63 -23.11
CA THR A 207 -13.90 -25.68 -22.39
C THR A 207 -14.48 -25.80 -21.00
N PRO A 208 -15.02 -26.96 -20.60
CA PRO A 208 -15.56 -27.10 -19.27
C PRO A 208 -14.47 -27.19 -18.19
N PRO A 209 -14.78 -26.78 -16.95
CA PRO A 209 -13.84 -26.86 -15.85
C PRO A 209 -13.48 -28.31 -15.52
N VAL A 210 -12.18 -28.54 -15.38
CA VAL A 210 -11.55 -29.84 -15.11
C VAL A 210 -11.10 -29.93 -13.65
N TYR A 211 -11.55 -30.97 -12.97
CA TYR A 211 -11.14 -31.28 -11.61
C TYR A 211 -9.62 -31.53 -11.51
N GLN A 212 -8.97 -30.92 -10.52
CA GLN A 212 -7.55 -31.08 -10.26
C GLN A 212 -7.27 -31.84 -8.96
N SER A 213 -7.89 -31.44 -7.85
CA SER A 213 -7.60 -32.02 -6.54
C SER A 213 -8.74 -31.79 -5.54
N ALA A 214 -8.69 -32.50 -4.42
CA ALA A 214 -9.59 -32.28 -3.30
C ALA A 214 -8.84 -32.41 -1.98
N ASN A 215 -9.40 -31.82 -0.93
CA ASN A 215 -8.93 -31.99 0.44
C ASN A 215 -10.11 -31.91 1.41
N VAL A 216 -10.02 -32.58 2.54
CA VAL A 216 -10.99 -32.45 3.63
C VAL A 216 -10.30 -32.13 4.96
N ASN A 217 -10.84 -31.15 5.67
CA ASN A 217 -10.45 -30.78 7.02
C ASN A 217 -11.72 -30.54 7.86
N GLY A 218 -11.95 -31.42 8.83
CA GLY A 218 -13.13 -31.40 9.68
C GLY A 218 -14.40 -31.58 8.87
N ALA A 219 -15.31 -30.61 8.94
CA ALA A 219 -16.57 -30.62 8.20
C ALA A 219 -16.45 -29.99 6.80
N THR A 220 -15.28 -29.51 6.39
CA THR A 220 -15.12 -28.79 5.11
C THR A 220 -14.35 -29.64 4.12
N LEU A 221 -14.94 -29.89 2.95
CA LEU A 221 -14.30 -30.57 1.82
C LEU A 221 -14.19 -29.60 0.66
N VAL A 222 -12.99 -29.35 0.16
CA VAL A 222 -12.72 -28.43 -0.94
C VAL A 222 -12.31 -29.21 -2.18
N LEU A 223 -12.97 -28.96 -3.31
CA LEU A 223 -12.57 -29.42 -4.64
C LEU A 223 -11.96 -28.25 -5.41
N THR A 224 -10.85 -28.49 -6.10
CA THR A 224 -10.11 -27.49 -6.89
C THR A 224 -10.16 -27.82 -8.37
N TYR A 225 -10.37 -26.82 -9.21
CA TYR A 225 -10.48 -26.91 -10.66
C TYR A 225 -9.34 -26.13 -11.36
N ASN A 226 -9.20 -26.29 -12.66
CA ASN A 226 -8.18 -25.65 -13.50
C ASN A 226 -8.47 -24.18 -13.85
N GLU A 227 -9.67 -23.70 -13.56
CA GLU A 227 -10.16 -22.40 -14.01
C GLU A 227 -11.22 -21.81 -13.09
N ALA A 228 -11.63 -20.57 -13.41
CA ALA A 228 -12.62 -19.81 -12.67
C ALA A 228 -14.02 -20.40 -12.83
N LEU A 229 -14.67 -20.61 -11.68
CA LEU A 229 -16.01 -21.15 -11.58
C LEU A 229 -17.04 -20.03 -11.39
N ASP A 230 -18.28 -20.28 -11.78
CA ASP A 230 -19.39 -19.37 -11.56
C ASP A 230 -19.89 -19.41 -10.10
N SER A 231 -19.66 -18.33 -9.36
CA SER A 231 -20.11 -18.23 -7.97
C SER A 231 -21.55 -17.75 -7.79
N ALA A 232 -22.18 -17.23 -8.85
CA ALA A 232 -23.59 -16.84 -8.81
C ALA A 232 -24.52 -18.06 -8.81
N ASN A 233 -24.03 -19.18 -9.34
CA ASN A 233 -24.79 -20.40 -9.59
C ASN A 233 -24.08 -21.61 -8.96
N PRO A 234 -24.07 -21.74 -7.62
CA PRO A 234 -23.37 -22.82 -6.94
C PRO A 234 -24.06 -24.17 -7.17
N PRO A 235 -23.30 -25.27 -7.20
CA PRO A 235 -23.83 -26.59 -7.47
C PRO A 235 -24.78 -27.07 -6.37
N ALA A 236 -25.76 -27.90 -6.72
CA ALA A 236 -26.69 -28.46 -5.74
C ALA A 236 -25.97 -29.41 -4.76
N PRO A 237 -26.15 -29.27 -3.42
CA PRO A 237 -25.51 -30.18 -2.44
C PRO A 237 -25.81 -31.67 -2.67
N GLY A 238 -27.00 -31.99 -3.20
CA GLY A 238 -27.41 -33.36 -3.55
C GLY A 238 -26.67 -33.97 -4.74
N ALA A 239 -25.92 -33.19 -5.53
CA ALA A 239 -25.08 -33.68 -6.62
C ALA A 239 -23.81 -34.40 -6.12
N PHE A 240 -23.49 -34.26 -4.83
CA PHE A 240 -22.28 -34.82 -4.22
C PHE A 240 -22.60 -36.05 -3.37
N ALA A 241 -21.84 -37.12 -3.58
CA ALA A 241 -21.85 -38.29 -2.72
C ALA A 241 -20.52 -38.39 -1.96
N VAL A 242 -20.48 -37.82 -0.76
CA VAL A 242 -19.32 -37.89 0.13
C VAL A 242 -19.45 -39.11 1.04
N ARG A 243 -18.41 -39.95 1.11
CA ARG A 243 -18.36 -41.11 2.01
C ARG A 243 -17.19 -41.01 2.96
N VAL A 244 -17.41 -41.31 4.23
CA VAL A 244 -16.40 -41.30 5.30
C VAL A 244 -16.39 -42.68 5.95
N GLY A 245 -15.24 -43.37 5.91
CA GLY A 245 -15.14 -44.77 6.33
C GLY A 245 -16.09 -45.71 5.57
N GLY A 246 -16.49 -45.34 4.35
CA GLY A 246 -17.45 -46.06 3.51
C GLY A 246 -18.93 -45.66 3.70
N ASN A 247 -19.27 -44.93 4.77
CA ASN A 247 -20.64 -44.49 5.04
C ASN A 247 -20.95 -43.16 4.36
N LEU A 248 -22.16 -42.99 3.81
CA LEU A 248 -22.58 -41.74 3.18
C LEU A 248 -22.74 -40.64 4.24
N VAL A 249 -22.11 -39.49 4.01
CA VAL A 249 -22.25 -38.27 4.81
C VAL A 249 -22.96 -37.22 3.96
N ALA A 250 -24.02 -36.64 4.49
CA ALA A 250 -24.78 -35.62 3.77
C ALA A 250 -23.95 -34.33 3.60
N VAL A 251 -24.13 -33.67 2.46
CA VAL A 251 -23.58 -32.33 2.21
C VAL A 251 -24.66 -31.31 2.54
N SER A 252 -24.41 -30.49 3.55
CA SER A 252 -25.32 -29.46 4.05
C SER A 252 -25.39 -28.25 3.12
N SER A 253 -24.25 -27.88 2.52
CA SER A 253 -24.15 -26.75 1.58
C SER A 253 -22.95 -26.92 0.65
N ALA A 254 -23.05 -26.30 -0.52
CA ALA A 254 -21.95 -26.14 -1.46
C ALA A 254 -21.84 -24.65 -1.83
N SER A 255 -20.61 -24.14 -1.88
CA SER A 255 -20.32 -22.76 -2.25
C SER A 255 -19.12 -22.71 -3.19
N VAL A 256 -19.08 -21.71 -4.06
CA VAL A 256 -18.01 -21.55 -5.05
C VAL A 256 -17.18 -20.31 -4.72
N ASN A 257 -15.86 -20.46 -4.75
CA ASN A 257 -14.92 -19.33 -4.76
C ASN A 257 -14.27 -19.27 -6.14
N SER A 258 -14.78 -18.36 -6.96
CA SER A 258 -14.36 -18.18 -8.35
C SER A 258 -12.85 -17.90 -8.47
N ALA A 259 -12.33 -16.96 -7.66
CA ALA A 259 -10.92 -16.55 -7.70
C ALA A 259 -9.97 -17.65 -7.20
N ALA A 260 -10.42 -18.49 -6.27
CA ALA A 260 -9.65 -19.63 -5.78
C ALA A 260 -9.83 -20.90 -6.61
N HIS A 261 -10.67 -20.88 -7.66
CA HIS A 261 -10.99 -22.03 -8.51
C HIS A 261 -11.54 -23.23 -7.72
N THR A 262 -12.36 -22.97 -6.68
CA THR A 262 -12.77 -24.02 -5.73
C THR A 262 -14.27 -24.10 -5.49
N VAL A 263 -14.73 -25.33 -5.23
CA VAL A 263 -16.03 -25.65 -4.65
C VAL A 263 -15.80 -26.14 -3.23
N SER A 264 -16.37 -25.45 -2.24
CA SER A 264 -16.32 -25.84 -0.82
C SER A 264 -17.65 -26.46 -0.42
N LEU A 265 -17.59 -27.69 0.10
CA LEU A 265 -18.71 -28.44 0.64
C LEU A 265 -18.66 -28.41 2.17
N THR A 266 -19.80 -28.20 2.80
CA THR A 266 -19.97 -28.38 4.24
C THR A 266 -20.65 -29.72 4.50
N LEU A 267 -19.99 -30.59 5.23
CA LEU A 267 -20.48 -31.92 5.58
C LEU A 267 -21.35 -31.85 6.84
N ALA A 268 -22.42 -32.63 6.88
CA ALA A 268 -23.32 -32.72 8.03
C ALA A 268 -22.66 -33.33 9.28
N SER A 269 -21.52 -34.01 9.11
CA SER A 269 -20.71 -34.54 10.20
C SER A 269 -19.24 -34.35 9.86
N ALA A 270 -18.46 -33.85 10.82
CA ALA A 270 -17.04 -33.65 10.64
C ALA A 270 -16.31 -34.98 10.46
N VAL A 271 -15.32 -34.98 9.57
CA VAL A 271 -14.35 -36.06 9.41
C VAL A 271 -13.32 -35.95 10.52
N THR A 272 -12.91 -37.07 11.12
CA THR A 272 -11.79 -37.12 12.07
C THR A 272 -10.51 -37.58 11.38
N ALA A 273 -9.33 -37.31 11.95
CA ALA A 273 -8.07 -37.77 11.35
C ALA A 273 -8.07 -39.26 11.03
N SER A 274 -7.32 -39.60 9.97
CA SER A 274 -7.11 -40.97 9.48
C SER A 274 -8.37 -41.69 8.99
N GLN A 275 -9.56 -41.08 9.06
CA GLN A 275 -10.73 -41.60 8.36
C GLN A 275 -10.49 -41.48 6.85
N SER A 276 -10.79 -42.55 6.12
CA SER A 276 -10.80 -42.53 4.67
C SER A 276 -12.01 -41.75 4.17
N VAL A 277 -11.79 -40.85 3.21
CA VAL A 277 -12.86 -40.04 2.61
C VAL A 277 -12.85 -40.24 1.11
N THR A 278 -14.04 -40.42 0.54
CA THR A 278 -14.23 -40.33 -0.91
C THR A 278 -15.30 -39.32 -1.26
N VAL A 279 -15.17 -38.70 -2.43
CA VAL A 279 -16.18 -37.82 -3.02
C VAL A 279 -16.46 -38.27 -4.44
N ALA A 280 -17.74 -38.28 -4.82
CA ALA A 280 -18.20 -38.36 -6.20
C ALA A 280 -19.08 -37.15 -6.48
N TYR A 281 -19.08 -36.70 -7.74
CA TYR A 281 -19.93 -35.62 -8.23
C TYR A 281 -20.71 -36.15 -9.43
N THR A 282 -22.02 -35.92 -9.45
CA THR A 282 -22.88 -36.26 -10.59
C THR A 282 -23.45 -34.98 -11.15
N ASP A 283 -23.13 -34.73 -12.42
CA ASP A 283 -23.70 -33.65 -13.20
C ASP A 283 -25.24 -33.81 -13.28
N PRO A 284 -26.05 -32.78 -12.91
CA PRO A 284 -27.50 -32.92 -12.84
C PRO A 284 -28.15 -33.35 -14.15
N THR A 285 -27.68 -32.84 -15.29
CA THR A 285 -28.07 -33.31 -16.62
C THR A 285 -26.86 -33.54 -17.52
N ALA A 286 -27.07 -33.63 -18.84
CA ALA A 286 -26.02 -33.86 -19.83
C ALA A 286 -25.66 -32.59 -20.63
N GLY A 287 -26.27 -31.45 -20.29
CA GLY A 287 -25.98 -30.17 -20.90
C GLY A 287 -26.02 -29.07 -19.85
N ASN A 288 -25.54 -27.88 -20.23
CA ASN A 288 -25.26 -26.77 -19.33
C ASN A 288 -26.42 -26.44 -18.37
N ASP A 289 -26.17 -26.62 -17.07
CA ASP A 289 -27.13 -26.50 -15.98
C ASP A 289 -26.65 -25.54 -14.89
N ILE A 290 -27.52 -24.59 -14.53
CA ILE A 290 -27.26 -23.58 -13.47
C ILE A 290 -27.02 -24.17 -12.06
N LEU A 291 -27.21 -25.48 -11.88
CA LEU A 291 -27.00 -26.19 -10.62
C LEU A 291 -25.83 -27.19 -10.70
N ALA A 292 -25.10 -27.22 -11.81
CA ALA A 292 -23.86 -27.96 -11.98
C ALA A 292 -22.67 -27.16 -11.43
N ILE A 293 -21.51 -27.82 -11.33
CA ILE A 293 -20.24 -27.10 -11.24
C ILE A 293 -19.95 -26.56 -12.62
N GLN A 294 -19.95 -25.23 -12.80
CA GLN A 294 -19.78 -24.60 -14.11
C GLN A 294 -18.75 -23.48 -14.09
N ASP A 295 -18.16 -23.20 -15.25
CA ASP A 295 -17.33 -22.01 -15.47
C ASP A 295 -18.18 -20.74 -15.63
N LEU A 296 -17.55 -19.57 -15.81
CA LEU A 296 -18.26 -18.30 -16.03
C LEU A 296 -19.03 -18.23 -17.36
N ALA A 297 -18.71 -19.09 -18.33
CA ALA A 297 -19.43 -19.21 -19.59
C ALA A 297 -20.61 -20.20 -19.51
N GLY A 298 -20.75 -20.89 -18.38
CA GLY A 298 -21.78 -21.86 -18.09
C GLY A 298 -21.51 -23.25 -18.67
N ASN A 299 -20.27 -23.62 -18.98
CA ASN A 299 -19.96 -25.01 -19.35
C ASN A 299 -19.77 -25.87 -18.09
N ASP A 300 -20.38 -27.06 -18.11
CA ASP A 300 -20.45 -27.92 -16.92
C ASP A 300 -19.25 -28.85 -16.77
N ALA A 301 -18.71 -28.93 -15.56
CA ALA A 301 -17.71 -29.92 -15.20
C ALA A 301 -18.26 -31.33 -15.39
N ALA A 302 -17.43 -32.21 -15.96
CA ALA A 302 -17.80 -33.61 -16.10
C ALA A 302 -18.07 -34.28 -14.74
N SER A 303 -19.00 -35.24 -14.73
CA SER A 303 -19.24 -36.11 -13.58
C SER A 303 -17.96 -36.81 -13.13
N LEU A 304 -17.77 -36.92 -11.81
CA LEU A 304 -16.62 -37.53 -11.18
C LEU A 304 -17.06 -38.82 -10.47
N GLY A 305 -16.46 -39.95 -10.85
CA GLY A 305 -16.56 -41.18 -10.08
C GLY A 305 -16.01 -41.01 -8.65
N ALA A 306 -16.23 -41.98 -7.78
CA ALA A 306 -15.73 -41.88 -6.40
C ALA A 306 -14.20 -41.81 -6.36
N MET A 307 -13.67 -40.67 -5.89
CA MET A 307 -12.23 -40.42 -5.75
C MET A 307 -11.84 -40.35 -4.28
N SER A 308 -10.63 -40.81 -3.96
CA SER A 308 -10.07 -40.65 -2.61
C SER A 308 -9.70 -39.19 -2.35
N VAL A 309 -10.05 -38.70 -1.17
CA VAL A 309 -9.76 -37.33 -0.73
C VAL A 309 -8.74 -37.37 0.40
N PRO A 310 -7.57 -36.71 0.26
CA PRO A 310 -6.64 -36.48 1.36
C PRO A 310 -7.34 -35.83 2.56
N ASN A 311 -7.29 -36.51 3.70
CA ASN A 311 -7.83 -36.03 4.97
C ASN A 311 -6.72 -35.33 5.77
N THR A 312 -6.79 -34.01 5.84
CA THR A 312 -5.86 -33.18 6.63
C THR A 312 -6.43 -32.79 7.98
N THR A 313 -7.60 -33.34 8.36
CA THR A 313 -8.17 -33.14 9.69
C THR A 313 -7.14 -33.59 10.74
N PRO A 314 -6.77 -32.72 11.69
CA PRO A 314 -5.94 -33.09 12.82
C PRO A 314 -6.59 -34.20 13.66
N PRO A 315 -5.81 -35.05 14.35
CA PRO A 315 -6.35 -36.06 15.26
C PRO A 315 -7.24 -35.42 16.32
N ALA A 316 -8.49 -35.88 16.43
CA ALA A 316 -9.35 -35.47 17.54
C ALA A 316 -8.77 -36.04 18.84
N GLY A 317 -8.36 -35.16 19.76
CA GLY A 317 -7.83 -35.55 21.07
C GLY A 317 -7.11 -34.44 21.83
N ASP A 318 -6.60 -33.42 21.14
CA ASP A 318 -6.02 -32.28 21.83
C ASP A 318 -7.11 -31.27 22.21
N THR A 319 -7.38 -31.18 23.51
CA THR A 319 -8.26 -30.18 24.12
C THR A 319 -7.50 -29.32 25.11
N THR A 320 -6.18 -29.54 25.21
CA THR A 320 -5.33 -28.81 26.12
C THR A 320 -4.84 -27.57 25.39
N PRO A 321 -5.19 -26.37 25.85
CA PRO A 321 -4.73 -25.18 25.17
C PRO A 321 -3.25 -24.91 25.44
N PRO A 322 -2.56 -24.19 24.53
CA PRO A 322 -1.16 -23.86 24.71
C PRO A 322 -0.98 -22.97 25.94
N VAL A 323 -0.14 -23.44 26.86
CA VAL A 323 0.15 -22.73 28.12
C VAL A 323 1.39 -21.85 27.96
N TYR A 324 1.29 -20.58 28.36
CA TYR A 324 2.44 -19.67 28.42
C TYR A 324 3.54 -20.23 29.35
N GLN A 325 4.80 -20.16 28.92
CA GLN A 325 5.95 -20.58 29.72
C GLN A 325 6.87 -19.42 30.06
N THR A 326 7.40 -18.72 29.06
CA THR A 326 8.41 -17.67 29.27
C THR A 326 8.23 -16.52 28.30
N ALA A 327 8.74 -15.35 28.68
CA ALA A 327 8.84 -14.19 27.80
C ALA A 327 10.19 -13.49 27.98
N SER A 328 10.74 -13.00 26.87
CA SER A 328 11.94 -12.16 26.89
C SER A 328 11.86 -11.06 25.84
N VAL A 329 12.36 -9.87 26.18
CA VAL A 329 12.45 -8.74 25.25
C VAL A 329 13.90 -8.41 24.92
N ASN A 330 14.18 -8.16 23.65
CA ASN A 330 15.45 -7.64 23.15
C ASN A 330 15.17 -6.53 22.13
N GLY A 331 15.38 -5.29 22.55
CA GLY A 331 15.11 -4.08 21.78
C GLY A 331 13.62 -3.99 21.42
N THR A 332 13.30 -4.12 20.14
CA THR A 332 11.91 -4.08 19.64
C THR A 332 11.28 -5.47 19.55
N SER A 333 11.99 -6.54 19.87
CA SER A 333 11.49 -7.91 19.74
C SER A 333 11.11 -8.47 21.11
N LEU A 334 9.83 -8.75 21.33
CA LEU A 334 9.33 -9.41 22.53
C LEU A 334 8.83 -10.81 22.15
N VAL A 335 9.48 -11.85 22.67
CA VAL A 335 9.19 -13.25 22.34
C VAL A 335 8.50 -13.91 23.52
N LEU A 336 7.33 -14.50 23.28
CA LEU A 336 6.62 -15.40 24.20
C LEU A 336 6.85 -16.83 23.76
N THR A 337 7.06 -17.75 24.71
CA THR A 337 7.22 -19.19 24.46
C THR A 337 6.10 -19.96 25.16
N TYR A 338 5.57 -20.98 24.48
CA TYR A 338 4.45 -21.81 24.94
C TYR A 338 4.86 -23.27 25.17
N GLY A 339 3.98 -24.02 25.85
CA GLY A 339 4.17 -25.43 26.22
C GLY A 339 4.23 -26.38 25.04
N GLU A 340 3.67 -25.99 23.90
CA GLU A 340 3.41 -26.86 22.75
C GLU A 340 3.48 -26.11 21.42
N ALA A 341 3.30 -26.83 20.32
CA ALA A 341 3.35 -26.26 18.98
C ALA A 341 2.12 -25.39 18.69
N LEU A 342 2.37 -24.20 18.15
CA LEU A 342 1.33 -23.22 17.82
C LEU A 342 0.91 -23.31 16.35
N ASP A 343 -0.30 -22.85 16.04
CA ASP A 343 -0.77 -22.72 14.67
C ASP A 343 -0.30 -21.40 14.03
N ALA A 344 0.68 -21.50 13.13
CA ALA A 344 1.21 -20.33 12.42
C ALA A 344 0.33 -19.84 11.27
N SER A 345 -0.73 -20.58 10.90
CA SER A 345 -1.67 -20.17 9.85
C SER A 345 -2.72 -19.17 10.34
N ASN A 346 -2.91 -19.10 11.67
CA ASN A 346 -3.85 -18.23 12.35
C ASN A 346 -3.09 -17.29 13.29
N THR A 347 -2.80 -16.09 12.78
CA THR A 347 -1.99 -15.10 13.51
C THR A 347 -2.86 -14.24 14.43
N PRO A 348 -2.51 -14.10 15.72
CA PRO A 348 -3.24 -13.24 16.63
C PRO A 348 -3.19 -11.76 16.26
N LEU A 349 -4.23 -11.02 16.63
CA LEU A 349 -4.26 -9.56 16.38
C LEU A 349 -3.28 -8.81 17.28
N PRO A 350 -2.52 -7.80 16.77
CA PRO A 350 -1.67 -6.95 17.59
C PRO A 350 -2.42 -6.28 18.76
N SER A 351 -3.70 -5.96 18.59
CA SER A 351 -4.54 -5.34 19.62
C SER A 351 -4.88 -6.26 20.80
N ALA A 352 -4.63 -7.57 20.69
CA ALA A 352 -4.77 -8.51 21.79
C ALA A 352 -3.65 -8.36 22.84
N PHE A 353 -2.60 -7.59 22.52
CA PHE A 353 -1.42 -7.41 23.35
C PHE A 353 -1.31 -5.97 23.86
N ALA A 354 -1.22 -5.80 25.18
CA ALA A 354 -0.92 -4.54 25.84
C ALA A 354 0.44 -4.64 26.53
N VAL A 355 1.48 -4.02 25.97
CA VAL A 355 2.85 -4.02 26.50
C VAL A 355 3.12 -2.71 27.24
N THR A 356 3.80 -2.77 28.38
CA THR A 356 4.34 -1.60 29.07
C THR A 356 5.84 -1.75 29.35
N ALA A 357 6.62 -0.69 29.14
CA ALA A 357 8.03 -0.61 29.50
C ALA A 357 8.27 0.60 30.41
N GLY A 358 8.84 0.38 31.60
CA GLY A 358 9.03 1.41 32.62
C GLY A 358 7.72 2.08 33.05
N GLY A 359 6.60 1.34 32.98
CA GLY A 359 5.25 1.85 33.26
C GLY A 359 4.56 2.58 32.10
N ASN A 360 5.24 2.80 30.97
CA ASN A 360 4.66 3.47 29.79
C ASN A 360 4.18 2.45 28.77
N ALA A 361 3.04 2.71 28.11
CA ALA A 361 2.52 1.85 27.05
C ALA A 361 3.45 1.81 25.83
N VAL A 362 3.74 0.62 25.33
CA VAL A 362 4.52 0.37 24.11
C VAL A 362 3.61 -0.33 23.11
N GLY A 363 3.40 0.28 21.94
CA GLY A 363 2.55 -0.29 20.90
C GLY A 363 3.14 -1.57 20.30
N VAL A 364 2.29 -2.49 19.86
CA VAL A 364 2.68 -3.68 19.09
C VAL A 364 2.34 -3.44 17.62
N SER A 365 3.36 -3.46 16.76
CA SER A 365 3.25 -3.19 15.31
C SER A 365 3.19 -4.45 14.46
N GLY A 366 3.54 -5.61 15.02
CA GLY A 366 3.52 -6.89 14.31
C GLY A 366 3.51 -8.09 15.25
N VAL A 367 2.98 -9.21 14.76
CA VAL A 367 2.90 -10.49 15.46
C VAL A 367 3.32 -11.58 14.48
N ILE A 368 4.26 -12.45 14.89
CA ILE A 368 4.71 -13.61 14.11
C ILE A 368 4.59 -14.84 15.00
N VAL A 369 3.94 -15.88 14.50
CA VAL A 369 3.85 -17.18 15.17
C VAL A 369 4.84 -18.15 14.52
N ASN A 370 5.66 -18.82 15.32
CA ASN A 370 6.55 -19.88 14.87
C ASN A 370 6.15 -21.20 15.53
N SER A 371 5.52 -22.06 14.75
CA SER A 371 5.02 -23.37 15.21
C SER A 371 6.13 -24.27 15.75
N ALA A 372 7.26 -24.36 15.04
CA ALA A 372 8.37 -25.25 15.41
C ALA A 372 9.08 -24.79 16.69
N ASN A 373 9.27 -23.47 16.84
CA ASN A 373 9.91 -22.89 18.01
C ASN A 373 8.94 -22.66 19.18
N ARG A 374 7.63 -22.88 18.98
CA ARG A 374 6.57 -22.66 19.99
C ARG A 374 6.50 -21.22 20.48
N THR A 375 6.78 -20.27 19.59
CA THR A 375 6.90 -18.86 19.95
C THR A 375 5.91 -17.95 19.25
N VAL A 376 5.53 -16.90 19.97
CA VAL A 376 4.88 -15.69 19.41
C VAL A 376 5.85 -14.53 19.57
N THR A 377 6.31 -13.97 18.47
CA THR A 377 7.21 -12.81 18.44
C THR A 377 6.41 -11.55 18.14
N LEU A 378 6.42 -10.62 19.07
CA LEU A 378 5.84 -9.29 18.94
C LEU A 378 6.91 -8.31 18.48
N THR A 379 6.58 -7.50 17.47
CA THR A 379 7.37 -6.32 17.11
C THR A 379 6.80 -5.12 17.86
N LEU A 380 7.63 -4.46 18.65
CA LEU A 380 7.29 -3.29 19.44
C LEU A 380 7.55 -2.01 18.63
N ALA A 381 6.70 -1.00 18.82
CA ALA A 381 6.80 0.29 18.14
C ALA A 381 8.02 1.12 18.57
N SER A 382 8.56 0.84 19.76
CA SER A 382 9.77 1.46 20.29
C SER A 382 10.63 0.41 20.99
N ALA A 383 11.95 0.55 20.88
CA ALA A 383 12.88 -0.33 21.56
C ALA A 383 12.76 -0.15 23.08
N VAL A 384 12.74 -1.26 23.81
CA VAL A 384 12.86 -1.27 25.26
C VAL A 384 14.34 -1.10 25.61
N PRO A 385 14.75 -0.06 26.37
CA PRO A 385 16.11 0.09 26.85
C PRO A 385 16.52 -1.05 27.81
N ALA A 386 17.82 -1.36 27.86
CA ALA A 386 18.38 -2.31 28.81
C ALA A 386 17.96 -1.99 30.26
N GLY A 387 17.67 -3.02 31.05
CA GLY A 387 17.28 -2.89 32.47
C GLY A 387 15.89 -2.30 32.73
N GLN A 388 15.18 -1.80 31.72
CA GLN A 388 13.83 -1.28 31.91
C GLN A 388 12.84 -2.42 32.18
N ALA A 389 12.03 -2.29 33.23
CA ALA A 389 11.01 -3.28 33.59
C ALA A 389 9.92 -3.36 32.52
N VAL A 390 9.57 -4.59 32.09
CA VAL A 390 8.56 -4.83 31.06
C VAL A 390 7.44 -5.73 31.58
N SER A 391 6.21 -5.41 31.21
CA SER A 391 5.02 -6.23 31.47
C SER A 391 4.17 -6.32 30.20
N LEU A 392 3.42 -7.41 30.06
CA LEU A 392 2.52 -7.67 28.94
C LEU A 392 1.20 -8.21 29.47
N THR A 393 0.08 -7.76 28.91
CA THR A 393 -1.20 -8.45 29.00
C THR A 393 -1.59 -8.97 27.62
N TYR A 394 -1.80 -10.28 27.52
CA TYR A 394 -2.48 -10.90 26.38
C TYR A 394 -3.93 -11.18 26.77
N THR A 395 -4.87 -10.75 25.91
CA THR A 395 -6.30 -10.99 26.08
C THR A 395 -6.80 -11.86 24.93
N ASP A 396 -7.34 -13.02 25.28
CA ASP A 396 -8.08 -13.88 24.36
C ASP A 396 -9.26 -13.08 23.78
N PRO A 397 -9.39 -12.96 22.44
CA PRO A 397 -10.48 -12.20 21.80
C PRO A 397 -11.87 -12.78 22.08
N SER A 398 -11.96 -14.02 22.56
CA SER A 398 -13.18 -14.81 22.59
C SER A 398 -13.26 -15.64 23.88
N VAL A 399 -14.40 -16.32 24.10
CA VAL A 399 -14.60 -17.30 25.18
C VAL A 399 -14.47 -18.74 24.69
N GLY A 400 -14.14 -18.93 23.42
CA GLY A 400 -13.88 -20.22 22.79
C GLY A 400 -13.16 -19.99 21.46
N ASN A 401 -12.73 -21.09 20.83
CA ASN A 401 -11.79 -21.11 19.71
C ASN A 401 -12.03 -19.98 18.67
N ASP A 402 -11.12 -19.01 18.61
CA ASP A 402 -11.10 -17.90 17.66
C ASP A 402 -9.82 -17.95 16.81
N PRO A 403 -9.91 -17.95 15.46
CA PRO A 403 -8.75 -17.92 14.56
C PRO A 403 -7.79 -16.72 14.74
N ARG A 404 -8.13 -15.76 15.59
CA ARG A 404 -7.32 -14.58 15.93
C ARG A 404 -6.77 -14.63 17.36
N ALA A 405 -6.94 -15.74 18.07
CA ALA A 405 -6.28 -16.04 19.33
C ALA A 405 -4.90 -16.66 19.08
N ILE A 406 -4.06 -16.68 20.11
CA ILE A 406 -2.92 -17.61 20.14
C ILE A 406 -3.52 -19.00 20.32
N GLN A 407 -3.29 -19.90 19.37
CA GLN A 407 -3.90 -21.23 19.39
C GLN A 407 -2.89 -22.32 19.00
N ASP A 408 -3.17 -23.55 19.41
CA ASP A 408 -2.46 -24.75 18.96
C ASP A 408 -2.96 -25.20 17.56
N LEU A 409 -2.38 -26.29 17.03
CA LEU A 409 -2.78 -26.85 15.73
C LEU A 409 -4.20 -27.48 15.73
N ALA A 410 -4.77 -27.75 16.91
CA ALA A 410 -6.15 -28.22 17.07
C ALA A 410 -7.15 -27.06 17.20
N GLY A 411 -6.65 -25.81 17.30
CA GLY A 411 -7.41 -24.58 17.43
C GLY A 411 -7.84 -24.27 18.86
N ASN A 412 -7.26 -24.88 19.90
CA ASN A 412 -7.56 -24.50 21.28
C ASN A 412 -6.82 -23.20 21.64
N ASP A 413 -7.54 -22.25 22.24
CA ASP A 413 -7.02 -20.91 22.52
C ASP A 413 -6.22 -20.84 23.82
N ALA A 414 -5.03 -20.23 23.76
CA ALA A 414 -4.28 -19.84 24.93
C ALA A 414 -5.13 -18.93 25.82
N ALA A 415 -5.13 -19.21 27.12
CA ALA A 415 -5.82 -18.36 28.07
C ALA A 415 -5.22 -16.94 28.12
N SER A 416 -6.07 -15.95 28.42
CA SER A 416 -5.62 -14.59 28.73
C SER A 416 -4.59 -14.62 29.87
N VAL A 417 -3.50 -13.86 29.73
CA VAL A 417 -2.40 -13.86 30.70
C VAL A 417 -1.85 -12.45 30.92
N THR A 418 -1.56 -12.12 32.17
CA THR A 418 -0.76 -10.94 32.54
C THR A 418 0.61 -11.42 33.00
N ILE A 419 1.65 -10.95 32.33
CA ILE A 419 3.05 -11.29 32.58
C ILE A 419 3.72 -10.04 33.14
N THR A 420 4.16 -10.11 34.38
CA THR A 420 4.98 -9.09 35.04
C THR A 420 6.44 -9.52 35.06
N ASN A 421 7.37 -8.57 34.98
CA ASN A 421 8.82 -8.83 35.04
C ASN A 421 9.35 -9.70 33.89
N ILE A 422 9.01 -9.34 32.65
CA ILE A 422 9.57 -9.98 31.46
C ILE A 422 11.09 -9.80 31.44
N ASN A 423 11.84 -10.87 31.15
CA ASN A 423 13.31 -10.82 31.08
C ASN A 423 13.75 -9.88 29.95
N ASN A 424 14.46 -8.81 30.28
CA ASN A 424 14.95 -7.83 29.33
C ASN A 424 16.41 -8.11 28.98
N THR A 425 16.63 -8.73 27.84
CA THR A 425 17.95 -9.09 27.30
C THR A 425 18.44 -8.06 26.28
N THR A 426 17.85 -6.86 26.24
CA THR A 426 18.33 -5.77 25.38
C THR A 426 19.74 -5.38 25.81
N PRO A 427 20.74 -5.44 24.92
CA PRO A 427 22.09 -5.01 25.26
C PRO A 427 22.11 -3.53 25.66
N GLY A 428 22.89 -3.20 26.68
CA GLY A 428 23.19 -1.81 27.04
C GLY A 428 23.98 -1.10 25.95
N THR A 429 24.28 0.18 26.14
CA THR A 429 25.13 0.93 25.20
C THR A 429 26.54 0.34 25.20
N THR A 430 27.09 -0.01 24.03
CA THR A 430 28.48 -0.53 23.92
C THR A 430 29.55 0.55 24.11
N THR A 431 29.15 1.80 24.28
CA THR A 431 30.04 2.93 24.55
C THR A 431 30.48 2.87 26.02
N PRO A 432 31.80 2.88 26.30
CA PRO A 432 32.32 2.99 27.66
C PRO A 432 31.67 4.15 28.44
N LEU A 433 31.09 3.83 29.59
CA LEU A 433 30.53 4.77 30.54
C LEU A 433 31.52 5.06 31.66
N THR A 434 31.50 6.29 32.17
CA THR A 434 32.18 6.64 33.43
C THR A 434 31.14 7.23 34.36
N ILE A 435 30.75 6.47 35.38
CA ILE A 435 29.73 6.85 36.36
C ILE A 435 30.40 6.94 37.71
N ASN A 436 30.32 8.11 38.34
CA ASN A 436 30.75 8.31 39.72
C ASN A 436 29.50 8.65 40.56
N GLY A 437 29.26 7.85 41.59
CA GLY A 437 28.24 8.01 42.60
C GLY A 437 28.56 9.14 43.58
N THR A 438 27.91 9.10 44.73
CA THR A 438 27.96 10.12 45.77
C THR A 438 28.35 9.49 47.12
N GLU A 439 28.25 10.23 48.21
CA GLU A 439 28.46 9.69 49.57
C GLU A 439 27.19 9.05 50.15
N ALA A 440 26.21 8.72 49.31
CA ALA A 440 24.92 8.16 49.71
C ALA A 440 24.62 6.94 48.84
N ASP A 441 23.79 6.03 49.36
CA ASP A 441 23.37 4.79 48.68
C ASP A 441 22.92 5.05 47.23
N ASN A 442 23.57 4.39 46.28
CA ASN A 442 23.36 4.53 44.85
C ASN A 442 22.94 3.22 44.19
N VAL A 443 22.19 3.35 43.10
CA VAL A 443 21.93 2.24 42.16
C VAL A 443 22.55 2.63 40.83
N ILE A 444 23.65 1.96 40.48
CA ILE A 444 24.44 2.23 39.29
C ILE A 444 24.37 1.03 38.36
N VAL A 445 24.02 1.27 37.09
CA VAL A 445 23.98 0.25 36.05
C VAL A 445 24.80 0.74 34.86
N GLY A 446 25.76 -0.06 34.44
CA GLY A 446 26.57 0.12 33.24
C GLY A 446 25.81 -0.22 31.95
N GLY A 447 26.56 -0.30 30.87
CA GLY A 447 26.14 -0.63 29.52
C GLY A 447 26.70 -1.97 29.06
N ALA A 448 26.86 -2.12 27.75
CA ALA A 448 27.52 -3.27 27.14
C ALA A 448 28.98 -2.94 26.74
N GLY A 449 29.51 -1.82 27.23
CA GLY A 449 30.84 -1.31 26.97
C GLY A 449 31.77 -1.60 28.15
N ASN A 450 33.06 -1.26 28.02
CA ASN A 450 34.00 -1.41 29.12
C ASN A 450 33.89 -0.20 30.05
N ASP A 451 33.15 -0.34 31.12
CA ASP A 451 32.71 0.78 31.94
C ASP A 451 33.63 1.04 33.14
N THR A 452 33.53 2.24 33.70
CA THR A 452 34.16 2.62 34.97
C THR A 452 33.07 3.13 35.89
N LEU A 453 32.72 2.32 36.88
CA LEU A 453 31.63 2.54 37.82
C LEU A 453 32.19 2.69 39.23
N ARG A 454 31.85 3.79 39.91
CA ARG A 454 32.28 4.07 41.30
C ARG A 454 31.08 4.45 42.17
N GLY A 455 30.86 3.77 43.29
CA GLY A 455 29.86 4.12 44.29
C GLY A 455 30.29 5.30 45.16
N ASN A 456 31.53 5.23 45.66
CA ASN A 456 32.19 6.14 46.61
C ASN A 456 31.82 5.87 48.07
N GLY A 457 30.66 6.33 48.55
CA GLY A 457 30.26 6.14 49.94
C GLY A 457 28.77 5.82 50.06
N GLY A 458 28.39 5.11 51.12
CA GLY A 458 27.03 4.59 51.25
C GLY A 458 26.98 3.10 50.89
N ASN A 459 25.82 2.47 51.03
CA ASN A 459 25.64 1.07 50.62
C ASN A 459 25.11 1.05 49.18
N ASP A 460 25.99 0.78 48.23
CA ASP A 460 25.72 0.89 46.81
C ASP A 460 25.30 -0.43 46.19
N THR A 461 24.50 -0.36 45.13
CA THR A 461 24.19 -1.48 44.24
C THR A 461 24.72 -1.16 42.86
N ILE A 462 25.74 -1.87 42.42
CA ILE A 462 26.45 -1.59 41.16
C ILE A 462 26.44 -2.82 40.26
N ASN A 463 26.02 -2.65 39.01
CA ASN A 463 26.02 -3.68 37.98
C ASN A 463 26.78 -3.16 36.74
N GLY A 464 27.90 -3.80 36.40
CA GLY A 464 28.71 -3.51 35.20
C GLY A 464 27.97 -3.80 33.89
N ALA A 465 27.14 -4.84 33.92
CA ALA A 465 26.48 -5.44 32.76
C ALA A 465 27.48 -6.15 31.84
N ALA A 466 27.54 -5.87 30.55
CA ALA A 466 28.41 -6.62 29.65
C ALA A 466 29.63 -5.77 29.27
N GLY A 467 30.78 -6.39 29.06
CA GLY A 467 32.01 -5.67 28.78
C GLY A 467 33.05 -5.93 29.86
N ASN A 468 34.25 -5.41 29.69
CA ASN A 468 35.31 -5.55 30.68
C ASN A 468 35.27 -4.35 31.62
N ASP A 469 34.62 -4.51 32.76
CA ASP A 469 34.26 -3.40 33.63
C ASP A 469 35.24 -3.18 34.76
N TYR A 470 35.39 -1.91 35.14
CA TYR A 470 35.99 -1.50 36.41
C TYR A 470 34.87 -1.07 37.35
N VAL A 471 34.62 -1.85 38.40
CA VAL A 471 33.58 -1.60 39.40
C VAL A 471 34.24 -1.34 40.75
N SER A 472 33.86 -0.25 41.42
CA SER A 472 34.32 0.06 42.78
C SER A 472 33.13 0.48 43.64
N GLY A 473 32.88 -0.25 44.73
CA GLY A 473 31.86 0.08 45.73
C GLY A 473 32.27 1.32 46.51
N GLY A 474 33.35 1.22 47.28
CA GLY A 474 33.93 2.34 48.01
C GLY A 474 33.83 2.11 49.51
N ALA A 475 33.11 2.96 50.23
CA ALA A 475 32.88 2.80 51.66
C ALA A 475 31.42 2.49 51.95
N GLY A 476 31.15 1.38 52.63
CA GLY A 476 29.79 0.89 52.89
C GLY A 476 29.72 -0.62 52.65
N ASN A 477 28.54 -1.20 52.80
CA ASN A 477 28.31 -2.60 52.46
C ASN A 477 27.69 -2.67 51.07
N ASP A 478 28.51 -2.94 50.07
CA ASP A 478 28.11 -2.80 48.67
C ASP A 478 27.65 -4.13 48.04
N LEU A 479 26.73 -4.05 47.09
CA LEU A 479 26.26 -5.16 46.26
C LEU A 479 26.78 -4.99 44.84
N LEU A 480 27.75 -5.83 44.44
CA LEU A 480 28.53 -5.63 43.24
C LEU A 480 28.38 -6.80 42.26
N THR A 481 28.05 -6.49 41.01
CA THR A 481 28.03 -7.42 39.88
C THR A 481 28.86 -6.84 38.75
N GLY A 482 29.83 -7.60 38.24
CA GLY A 482 30.54 -7.26 37.00
C GLY A 482 29.64 -7.56 35.80
N GLY A 483 29.32 -8.84 35.64
CA GLY A 483 28.46 -9.35 34.57
C GLY A 483 29.32 -10.02 33.50
N PRO A 484 28.84 -10.22 32.26
CA PRO A 484 29.65 -10.91 31.26
C PRO A 484 30.84 -10.09 30.75
N GLY A 485 32.05 -10.60 30.96
CA GLY A 485 33.29 -9.99 30.46
C GLY A 485 34.47 -10.35 31.34
N THR A 486 35.60 -9.64 31.19
CA THR A 486 36.71 -9.72 32.14
C THR A 486 36.70 -8.49 33.03
N ASP A 487 36.20 -8.65 34.25
CA ASP A 487 35.91 -7.55 35.16
C ASP A 487 36.95 -7.39 36.27
N THR A 488 37.09 -6.17 36.76
CA THR A 488 37.83 -5.86 37.97
C THR A 488 36.91 -5.18 38.97
N ILE A 489 36.64 -5.85 40.09
CA ILE A 489 35.65 -5.43 41.07
C ILE A 489 36.31 -5.20 42.43
N TYR A 490 36.16 -4.00 42.97
CA TYR A 490 36.67 -3.61 44.29
C TYR A 490 35.50 -3.27 45.20
N GLY A 491 35.28 -4.05 46.25
CA GLY A 491 34.33 -3.73 47.32
C GLY A 491 34.75 -2.46 48.05
N GLY A 492 35.97 -2.46 48.56
CA GLY A 492 36.52 -1.37 49.33
C GLY A 492 36.36 -1.63 50.83
N ALA A 493 35.84 -0.66 51.57
CA ALA A 493 35.71 -0.73 53.02
C ALA A 493 34.28 -1.04 53.44
N GLY A 494 34.07 -2.18 54.07
CA GLY A 494 32.79 -2.63 54.60
C GLY A 494 32.58 -4.10 54.28
N ALA A 495 31.38 -4.62 54.53
CA ALA A 495 31.06 -6.02 54.25
C ALA A 495 30.38 -6.13 52.88
N ASP A 496 31.17 -6.43 51.85
CA ASP A 496 30.71 -6.36 50.47
C ASP A 496 30.23 -7.72 49.93
N ARG A 497 29.32 -7.68 48.96
CA ARG A 497 28.78 -8.89 48.32
C ARG A 497 29.01 -8.86 46.82
N TYR A 498 29.86 -9.77 46.34
CA TYR A 498 30.14 -9.99 44.92
C TYR A 498 29.19 -11.04 44.36
N VAL A 499 28.26 -10.63 43.50
CA VAL A 499 27.17 -11.49 43.01
C VAL A 499 27.44 -11.96 41.59
N PHE A 500 27.40 -13.27 41.40
CA PHE A 500 27.45 -13.93 40.09
C PHE A 500 26.14 -14.68 39.86
N GLN A 501 25.44 -14.30 38.80
CA GLN A 501 24.11 -14.80 38.44
C GLN A 501 24.17 -15.99 37.46
N SER A 502 25.24 -16.08 36.68
CA SER A 502 25.43 -17.14 35.70
C SER A 502 26.90 -17.48 35.50
N VAL A 503 27.18 -18.62 34.86
CA VAL A 503 28.56 -18.98 34.46
C VAL A 503 29.13 -18.01 33.43
N ALA A 504 28.28 -17.26 32.71
CA ALA A 504 28.71 -16.27 31.72
C ALA A 504 29.20 -14.97 32.38
N ASP A 505 28.93 -14.78 33.67
CA ASP A 505 29.42 -13.64 34.45
C ASP A 505 30.88 -13.83 34.87
N PHE A 506 31.50 -14.96 34.54
CA PHE A 506 32.93 -15.19 34.77
C PHE A 506 33.74 -14.92 33.51
N GLY A 507 34.86 -14.23 33.67
CA GLY A 507 35.84 -14.02 32.62
C GLY A 507 36.34 -15.33 31.98
N PRO A 508 36.64 -15.32 30.67
CA PRO A 508 37.05 -16.52 29.94
C PRO A 508 38.39 -17.06 30.45
N ALA A 509 38.67 -18.34 30.16
CA ALA A 509 39.91 -18.99 30.55
C ALA A 509 41.15 -18.18 30.10
N GLY A 510 41.95 -17.73 31.08
CA GLY A 510 43.15 -16.90 30.85
C GLY A 510 42.94 -15.39 31.03
N ALA A 511 41.71 -14.92 31.14
CA ALA A 511 41.34 -13.54 31.46
C ALA A 511 40.17 -13.56 32.47
N LEU A 512 40.49 -14.05 33.68
CA LEU A 512 39.54 -14.20 34.77
C LEU A 512 39.15 -12.85 35.33
N ASP A 513 37.93 -12.76 35.88
CA ASP A 513 37.57 -11.62 36.71
C ASP A 513 38.43 -11.59 37.96
N ALA A 514 38.66 -10.38 38.45
CA ALA A 514 39.40 -10.11 39.65
C ALA A 514 38.53 -9.37 40.65
N ILE A 515 38.30 -9.99 41.81
CA ILE A 515 37.70 -9.33 42.97
C ILE A 515 38.79 -8.98 43.98
N GLU A 516 38.66 -7.83 44.62
CA GLU A 516 39.34 -7.57 45.89
C GLU A 516 38.58 -8.31 47.00
N PHE A 517 39.28 -9.09 47.82
CA PHE A 517 38.66 -9.83 48.91
C PHE A 517 39.51 -9.68 50.16
N LEU A 518 39.22 -8.65 50.94
CA LEU A 518 40.03 -8.30 52.12
C LEU A 518 39.62 -9.17 53.31
N THR A 519 40.60 -9.68 54.04
CA THR A 519 40.30 -10.47 55.25
C THR A 519 39.85 -9.57 56.38
N GLY A 520 38.67 -9.87 56.94
CA GLY A 520 38.20 -9.26 58.18
C GLY A 520 37.05 -8.28 58.01
N ASP A 521 36.71 -7.91 56.78
CA ASP A 521 35.73 -6.86 56.51
C ASP A 521 34.30 -7.41 56.30
N GLY A 522 34.18 -8.72 56.09
CA GLY A 522 32.89 -9.44 56.06
C GLY A 522 32.42 -9.83 54.66
N ASP A 523 33.30 -9.67 53.66
CA ASP A 523 33.01 -9.92 52.25
C ASP A 523 32.47 -11.33 51.98
N LEU A 524 31.55 -11.40 51.02
CA LEU A 524 30.90 -12.63 50.56
C LEU A 524 30.94 -12.74 49.03
N ILE A 525 31.29 -13.92 48.55
CA ILE A 525 31.13 -14.33 47.14
C ILE A 525 29.79 -15.06 47.04
N ASP A 526 28.85 -14.46 46.33
CA ASP A 526 27.51 -15.00 46.15
C ASP A 526 27.39 -15.73 44.81
N LEU A 527 27.26 -17.05 44.91
CA LEU A 527 27.09 -17.98 43.80
C LEU A 527 25.69 -18.62 43.82
N SER A 528 24.77 -18.09 44.62
CA SER A 528 23.49 -18.76 44.92
C SER A 528 22.55 -18.92 43.73
N ALA A 529 22.75 -18.12 42.69
CA ALA A 529 21.98 -18.19 41.45
C ALA A 529 22.54 -19.19 40.43
N ILE A 530 23.77 -19.67 40.61
CA ILE A 530 24.41 -20.61 39.69
C ILE A 530 24.00 -22.02 40.08
N ASP A 531 23.48 -22.77 39.11
CA ASP A 531 23.20 -24.19 39.30
C ASP A 531 24.50 -25.00 39.38
N ALA A 532 24.75 -25.59 40.55
CA ALA A 532 25.95 -26.35 40.81
C ALA A 532 26.03 -27.68 40.02
N ASN A 533 24.94 -28.16 39.39
CA ASN A 533 24.97 -29.43 38.66
C ASN A 533 24.15 -29.40 37.36
N THR A 534 24.85 -29.18 36.25
CA THR A 534 24.25 -29.11 34.91
C THR A 534 23.63 -30.43 34.41
N ASN A 535 23.85 -31.55 35.13
CA ASN A 535 23.30 -32.86 34.77
C ASN A 535 21.98 -33.19 35.49
N ALA A 536 21.45 -32.32 36.36
CA ALA A 536 20.21 -32.56 37.08
C ALA A 536 19.21 -31.38 36.97
N PRO A 537 17.90 -31.64 37.01
CA PRO A 537 16.89 -30.60 36.91
C PRO A 537 16.72 -29.84 38.25
N GLY A 538 16.58 -28.52 38.19
CA GLY A 538 16.40 -27.61 39.33
C GLY A 538 17.64 -26.73 39.54
N THR A 539 17.72 -25.97 40.64
CA THR A 539 18.94 -25.27 41.06
C THR A 539 19.58 -26.05 42.21
N GLN A 540 20.82 -26.51 42.05
CA GLN A 540 21.56 -27.25 43.08
C GLN A 540 22.60 -26.35 43.74
N GLY A 541 22.90 -26.64 45.01
CA GLY A 541 23.93 -25.94 45.78
C GLY A 541 25.33 -26.53 45.63
N PHE A 542 26.35 -25.69 45.79
CA PHE A 542 27.75 -26.10 45.72
C PHE A 542 28.23 -26.82 46.99
N SER A 543 29.14 -27.77 46.81
CA SER A 543 29.91 -28.43 47.87
C SER A 543 31.33 -27.86 47.93
N PHE A 544 31.61 -27.05 48.96
CA PHE A 544 32.95 -26.47 49.14
C PHE A 544 33.95 -27.48 49.69
N ILE A 545 34.98 -27.82 48.89
CA ILE A 545 36.01 -28.81 49.22
C ILE A 545 37.35 -28.16 49.64
N GLY A 546 37.38 -26.84 49.84
CA GLY A 546 38.59 -26.10 50.24
C GLY A 546 39.68 -26.16 49.17
N THR A 547 40.88 -26.60 49.54
CA THR A 547 42.02 -26.75 48.61
C THR A 547 42.11 -28.12 47.93
N GLY A 548 41.18 -29.03 48.23
CA GLY A 548 41.15 -30.38 47.65
C GLY A 548 41.01 -30.35 46.12
N ALA A 549 41.50 -31.38 45.44
CA ALA A 549 41.31 -31.55 44.00
C ALA A 549 39.88 -32.03 43.69
N PHE A 550 39.36 -31.69 42.51
CA PHE A 550 38.08 -32.23 42.03
C PHE A 550 38.15 -33.76 41.94
N THR A 551 37.06 -34.43 42.32
CA THR A 551 36.99 -35.90 42.41
C THR A 551 36.01 -36.50 41.41
N GLY A 552 35.57 -35.73 40.40
CA GLY A 552 34.57 -36.13 39.42
C GLY A 552 33.13 -36.13 39.94
N GLN A 553 32.85 -35.33 40.97
CA GLN A 553 31.48 -35.07 41.41
C GLN A 553 31.10 -33.66 40.98
N ALA A 554 29.97 -33.54 40.27
CA ALA A 554 29.39 -32.25 39.92
C ALA A 554 29.05 -31.44 41.19
N GLY A 555 29.17 -30.12 41.09
CA GLY A 555 28.90 -29.15 42.14
C GLY A 555 30.04 -28.94 43.13
N GLN A 556 31.25 -29.45 42.85
CA GLN A 556 32.40 -29.20 43.72
C GLN A 556 32.93 -27.79 43.49
N LEU A 557 33.09 -27.02 44.58
CA LEU A 557 33.72 -25.70 44.60
C LEU A 557 35.02 -25.76 45.39
N ARG A 558 36.10 -25.21 44.83
CA ARG A 558 37.42 -25.20 45.48
C ARG A 558 38.12 -23.86 45.29
N TYR A 559 39.21 -23.68 46.02
CA TYR A 559 40.19 -22.63 45.73
C TYR A 559 41.62 -23.18 45.71
N GLN A 560 42.51 -22.49 45.00
CA GLN A 560 43.93 -22.82 44.94
C GLN A 560 44.78 -21.55 44.78
N LYS A 561 46.08 -21.63 45.03
CA LYS A 561 46.98 -20.50 44.75
C LYS A 561 47.13 -20.33 43.24
N GLY A 562 47.02 -19.09 42.75
CA GLY A 562 47.29 -18.78 41.35
C GLY A 562 48.75 -19.07 40.95
N THR A 563 48.99 -19.16 39.64
CA THR A 563 50.33 -19.37 39.07
C THR A 563 50.65 -18.28 38.06
N GLY A 564 51.93 -18.07 37.73
CA GLY A 564 52.33 -17.04 36.76
C GLY A 564 51.90 -15.61 37.18
N ALA A 565 51.23 -14.90 36.28
CA ALA A 565 50.71 -13.53 36.51
C ALA A 565 49.69 -13.44 37.66
N GLN A 566 49.10 -14.58 38.06
CA GLN A 566 48.11 -14.69 39.13
C GLN A 566 48.73 -15.15 40.47
N GLY A 567 50.07 -15.28 40.55
CA GLY A 567 50.78 -15.93 41.67
C GLY A 567 50.63 -15.26 43.05
N GLY A 568 50.08 -14.04 43.10
CA GLY A 568 49.76 -13.30 44.32
C GLY A 568 48.34 -13.50 44.85
N SER A 569 47.48 -14.22 44.11
CA SER A 569 46.04 -14.29 44.37
C SER A 569 45.57 -15.75 44.58
N LEU A 570 44.35 -15.91 45.11
CA LEU A 570 43.65 -17.18 45.12
C LEU A 570 42.78 -17.29 43.87
N ILE A 571 42.68 -18.50 43.31
CA ILE A 571 41.78 -18.83 42.21
C ILE A 571 40.68 -19.72 42.78
N VAL A 572 39.46 -19.22 42.77
CA VAL A 572 38.24 -19.99 43.05
C VAL A 572 37.80 -20.64 41.74
N GLY A 573 37.34 -21.89 41.78
CA GLY A 573 36.75 -22.54 40.62
C GLY A 573 35.83 -23.68 41.01
N ALA A 574 34.87 -23.97 40.13
CA ALA A 574 33.89 -25.03 40.34
C ALA A 574 33.78 -25.99 39.17
N ASP A 575 33.52 -27.25 39.46
CA ASP A 575 33.21 -28.34 38.52
C ASP A 575 31.70 -28.63 38.61
N LEU A 576 30.95 -28.19 37.60
CA LEU A 576 29.50 -28.27 37.47
C LEU A 576 29.02 -29.53 36.74
N ASN A 577 29.89 -30.20 36.00
CA ASN A 577 29.52 -31.32 35.12
C ASN A 577 30.13 -32.67 35.59
N GLY A 578 31.06 -32.64 36.54
CA GLY A 578 31.71 -33.81 37.13
C GLY A 578 32.90 -34.36 36.34
N ASP A 579 33.46 -33.61 35.38
CA ASP A 579 34.60 -34.04 34.56
C ASP A 579 35.97 -33.81 35.23
N SER A 580 35.99 -33.27 36.45
CA SER A 580 37.18 -32.89 37.21
C SER A 580 37.96 -31.69 36.66
N VAL A 581 37.34 -30.89 35.79
CA VAL A 581 37.85 -29.62 35.28
C VAL A 581 36.95 -28.49 35.81
N ALA A 582 37.52 -27.30 36.03
CA ALA A 582 36.70 -26.15 36.41
C ALA A 582 35.93 -25.63 35.20
N ASP A 583 34.61 -25.48 35.33
CA ASP A 583 33.75 -24.86 34.32
C ASP A 583 33.80 -23.32 34.38
N PHE A 584 34.09 -22.74 35.55
CA PHE A 584 34.40 -21.32 35.71
C PHE A 584 35.50 -21.09 36.74
N GLN A 585 36.15 -19.92 36.65
CA GLN A 585 37.21 -19.51 37.58
C GLN A 585 37.12 -18.01 37.89
N LEU A 586 37.51 -17.66 39.12
CA LEU A 586 37.52 -16.29 39.64
C LEU A 586 38.82 -16.02 40.38
N GLN A 587 39.46 -14.88 40.13
CA GLN A 587 40.61 -14.45 40.90
C GLN A 587 40.16 -13.64 42.13
N ALA A 588 40.38 -14.17 43.32
CA ALA A 588 40.20 -13.48 44.59
C ALA A 588 41.55 -12.94 45.09
N GLY A 589 41.75 -11.63 44.97
CA GLY A 589 42.92 -10.92 45.50
C GLY A 589 42.75 -10.53 46.97
N GLY A 590 43.84 -10.18 47.66
CA GLY A 590 43.79 -9.61 49.02
C GLY A 590 43.70 -10.60 50.18
N SER A 591 43.17 -11.82 49.97
CA SER A 591 43.05 -12.83 51.03
C SER A 591 44.09 -13.97 50.93
N PRO A 592 44.73 -14.37 52.05
CA PRO A 592 45.61 -15.54 52.10
C PRO A 592 44.85 -16.88 52.17
N SER A 593 43.54 -16.89 52.47
CA SER A 593 42.73 -18.12 52.58
C SER A 593 41.22 -17.86 52.45
N LEU A 594 40.48 -18.80 51.86
CA LEU A 594 39.01 -18.78 51.80
C LEU A 594 38.42 -19.95 52.59
N THR A 595 37.26 -19.72 53.19
CA THR A 595 36.49 -20.73 53.94
C THR A 595 35.06 -20.81 53.43
N ALA A 596 34.31 -21.84 53.81
CA ALA A 596 32.91 -21.98 53.38
C ALA A 596 32.04 -20.77 53.78
N SER A 597 32.34 -20.08 54.88
CA SER A 597 31.58 -18.89 55.31
C SER A 597 31.83 -17.66 54.45
N ASN A 598 32.81 -17.68 53.55
CA ASN A 598 33.02 -16.61 52.57
C ASN A 598 32.12 -16.74 51.34
N PHE A 599 31.31 -17.79 51.25
CA PHE A 599 30.48 -18.06 50.09
C PHE A 599 29.00 -18.21 50.44
N ILE A 600 28.14 -17.77 49.53
CA ILE A 600 26.72 -18.09 49.52
C ILE A 600 26.50 -19.07 48.36
N LEU A 601 26.21 -20.33 48.68
CA LEU A 601 26.42 -21.46 47.77
C LEU A 601 25.16 -22.02 47.06
N GLY A 602 24.01 -21.37 47.19
CA GLY A 602 22.76 -21.78 46.53
C GLY A 602 22.25 -23.16 46.97
N GLY A 603 21.11 -23.58 46.44
CA GLY A 603 20.44 -24.86 46.75
C GLY A 603 19.22 -24.73 47.64
#